data_AF-A0A4R3N1L1-F1
#
_entry.id   AF-A0A4R3N1L1-F1
#
_cell.length_a   1.000
_cell.length_b   1.000
_cell.length_c   1.000
_cell.angle_alpha   90.00
_cell.angle_beta   90.00
_cell.angle_gamma   90.00
#
_symmetry.space_group_name_H-M   'P 1'
#
loop_
_entity.id
_entity.type
_entity.pdbx_description
1 polymer ?
#
loop_
_entity_poly.entity_id
_entity_poly.type
_entity_poly.pdbx_seq_one_letter_code
_entity_poly.pdbx_strand_id
1 'polypeptide(L)'
;MPTSPLPSRPRPGHPRLARALLVAAALLLGLWGAWRSFAPQPANAREQLQAQARRIATLEQRNATLALADRISREANARLQATLAERDEEIAALRADVAFYERFAGSAQRRGLGVHALVLQPQRDPQLWHFTATLTQNINRGVVNAGRLQLQVEASDGRHLRRLEWPALAAPAAAAGIPYAFKYFQQVEGDLVLPRGSRPVRVVVRLLPENGAPLEQAFPWSAVVAPAQSGEE
;
A
#
# COMPACT_ATOMS: atom_id res chain seq x y z
N MET A 1 89.91 94.33 -6.35
CA MET A 1 89.24 94.89 -5.16
C MET A 1 88.53 93.75 -4.42
N PRO A 2 88.32 93.84 -3.09
CA PRO A 2 87.99 92.71 -2.19
C PRO A 2 86.46 92.41 -2.15
N THR A 3 85.89 91.46 -1.38
CA THR A 3 86.28 90.77 -0.12
C THR A 3 85.83 89.28 -0.03
N SER A 4 86.54 88.53 0.81
CA SER A 4 86.03 87.45 1.71
C SER A 4 86.21 87.96 3.16
N PRO A 5 85.78 87.30 4.28
CA PRO A 5 85.27 85.93 4.50
C PRO A 5 83.79 85.96 5.04
N LEU A 6 83.17 85.07 5.84
CA LEU A 6 83.53 84.04 6.86
C LEU A 6 82.53 82.86 6.89
N PRO A 7 82.93 81.67 7.40
CA PRO A 7 82.03 80.53 7.61
C PRO A 7 81.16 80.66 8.89
N SER A 8 79.94 80.12 8.84
CA SER A 8 79.02 80.06 9.98
C SER A 8 79.36 78.89 10.93
N ARG A 9 79.58 79.19 12.21
CA ARG A 9 79.80 78.17 13.25
C ARG A 9 78.49 77.41 13.57
N PRO A 10 78.53 76.10 13.87
CA PRO A 10 77.36 75.37 14.34
C PRO A 10 76.89 75.94 15.69
N ARG A 11 75.56 76.08 15.85
CA ARG A 11 74.96 76.52 17.11
C ARG A 11 75.14 75.43 18.18
N PRO A 12 75.48 75.77 19.44
CA PRO A 12 75.52 74.80 20.53
C PRO A 12 74.09 74.35 20.89
N GLY A 13 73.66 73.22 20.35
CA GLY A 13 72.33 72.66 20.64
C GLY A 13 72.19 72.32 22.12
N HIS A 14 71.31 73.02 22.85
CA HIS A 14 71.16 72.84 24.30
C HIS A 14 70.66 71.41 24.64
N PRO A 15 71.49 70.52 25.22
CA PRO A 15 71.11 69.12 25.43
C PRO A 15 69.99 68.97 26.45
N ARG A 16 69.78 69.99 27.31
CA ARG A 16 68.67 70.06 28.27
C ARG A 16 67.32 70.18 27.57
N LEU A 17 67.21 70.93 26.46
CA LEU A 17 65.97 71.06 25.69
C LEU A 17 65.62 69.77 24.94
N ALA A 18 66.61 69.13 24.32
CA ALA A 18 66.41 67.84 23.66
C ALA A 18 65.95 66.75 24.65
N ARG A 19 66.54 66.70 25.85
CA ARG A 19 66.11 65.80 26.92
C ARG A 19 64.69 66.13 27.43
N ALA A 20 64.35 67.40 27.59
CA ALA A 20 63.00 67.83 27.99
C ALA A 20 61.94 67.43 26.96
N LEU A 21 62.23 67.57 25.65
CA LEU A 21 61.33 67.14 24.57
C LEU A 21 61.16 65.61 24.54
N LEU A 22 62.22 64.83 24.78
CA LEU A 22 62.12 63.37 24.88
C LEU A 22 61.30 62.92 26.09
N VAL A 23 61.46 63.58 27.25
CA VAL A 23 60.63 63.32 28.43
C VAL A 23 59.17 63.71 28.18
N ALA A 24 58.91 64.86 27.55
CA ALA A 24 57.56 65.28 27.17
C ALA A 24 56.91 64.30 26.18
N ALA A 25 57.64 63.83 25.17
CA ALA A 25 57.16 62.82 24.24
C ALA A 25 56.88 61.48 24.91
N ALA A 26 57.75 61.03 25.83
CA ALA A 26 57.53 59.82 26.61
C ALA A 26 56.30 59.93 27.54
N LEU A 27 56.10 61.10 28.17
CA LEU A 27 54.90 61.38 28.98
C LEU A 27 53.63 61.44 28.12
N LEU A 28 53.66 62.04 26.94
CA LEU A 28 52.53 62.08 26.01
C LEU A 28 52.18 60.69 25.47
N LEU A 29 53.18 59.87 25.13
CA LEU A 29 52.97 58.47 24.72
C LEU A 29 52.46 57.61 25.88
N GLY A 30 52.97 57.83 27.09
CA GLY A 30 52.47 57.18 28.31
C GLY A 30 51.02 57.56 28.61
N LEU A 31 50.67 58.85 28.52
CA LEU A 31 49.30 59.35 28.65
C LEU A 31 48.39 58.83 27.55
N TRP A 32 48.84 58.73 26.30
CA TRP A 32 48.06 58.17 25.20
C TRP A 32 47.83 56.66 25.36
N GLY A 33 48.86 55.91 25.78
CA GLY A 33 48.75 54.48 26.09
C GLY A 33 47.82 54.23 27.29
N ALA A 34 47.96 55.02 28.36
CA ALA A 34 47.06 54.99 29.51
C ALA A 34 45.62 55.38 29.13
N TRP A 35 45.43 56.43 28.33
CA TRP A 35 44.10 56.83 27.87
C TRP A 35 43.47 55.79 26.95
N ARG A 36 44.26 55.03 26.18
CA ARG A 36 43.77 53.91 25.37
C ARG A 36 43.43 52.65 26.19
N SER A 37 44.10 52.42 27.33
CA SER A 37 43.81 51.27 28.22
C SER A 37 42.72 51.57 29.26
N PHE A 38 42.60 52.81 29.71
CA PHE A 38 41.50 53.32 30.55
C PHE A 38 40.34 53.93 29.75
N ALA A 39 40.43 53.97 28.41
CA ALA A 39 39.28 54.29 27.57
C ALA A 39 38.13 53.36 27.96
N PRO A 40 36.96 53.89 28.37
CA PRO A 40 35.84 53.03 28.72
C PRO A 40 35.49 52.20 27.50
N GLN A 41 35.51 50.87 27.65
CA GLN A 41 34.91 49.97 26.67
C GLN A 41 33.50 50.49 26.40
N PRO A 42 33.10 50.79 25.15
CA PRO A 42 31.76 51.31 24.88
C PRO A 42 30.78 50.29 25.46
N ALA A 43 29.86 50.74 26.32
CA ALA A 43 29.10 49.84 27.22
C ALA A 43 28.46 48.67 26.47
N ASN A 44 27.96 48.97 25.27
CA ASN A 44 27.32 48.08 24.31
C ASN A 44 28.23 46.95 23.79
N ALA A 45 29.56 47.00 23.97
CA ALA A 45 30.47 45.96 23.47
C ALA A 45 30.23 44.59 24.15
N ARG A 46 29.94 44.60 25.46
CA ARG A 46 29.59 43.37 26.20
C ARG A 46 28.21 42.86 25.79
N GLU A 47 27.27 43.77 25.53
CA GLU A 47 25.93 43.45 25.03
C GLU A 47 25.99 42.86 23.61
N GLN A 48 26.84 43.41 22.73
CA GLN A 48 27.07 42.90 21.38
C GLN A 48 27.65 41.48 21.40
N LEU A 49 28.65 41.21 22.26
CA LEU A 49 29.19 39.87 22.45
C LEU A 49 28.13 38.88 22.98
N GLN A 50 27.31 39.29 23.96
CA GLN A 50 26.20 38.47 24.44
C GLN A 50 25.13 38.24 23.36
N ALA A 51 24.81 39.24 22.54
CA ALA A 51 23.88 39.13 21.43
C ALA A 51 24.40 38.22 20.32
N GLN A 52 25.71 38.25 20.03
CA GLN A 52 26.37 37.32 19.11
C GLN A 52 26.35 35.88 19.66
N ALA A 53 26.70 35.68 20.94
CA ALA A 53 26.64 34.36 21.57
C ALA A 53 25.22 33.76 21.56
N ARG A 54 24.19 34.57 21.86
CA ARG A 54 22.77 34.16 21.75
C ARG A 54 22.39 33.79 20.32
N ARG A 55 22.88 34.52 19.31
CA ARG A 55 22.66 34.19 17.89
C ARG A 55 23.34 32.88 17.49
N ILE A 56 24.58 32.64 17.93
CA ILE A 56 25.33 31.40 17.67
C ILE A 56 24.58 30.21 18.25
N ALA A 57 24.24 30.22 19.54
CA ALA A 57 23.45 29.16 20.18
C ALA A 57 22.10 28.90 19.47
N THR A 58 21.43 29.97 19.02
CA THR A 58 20.17 29.86 18.24
C THR A 58 20.40 29.19 16.88
N LEU A 59 21.53 29.46 16.20
CA LEU A 59 21.87 28.86 14.91
C LEU A 59 22.34 27.41 15.06
N GLU A 60 23.10 27.09 16.10
CA GLU A 60 23.51 25.73 16.46
C GLU A 60 22.29 24.85 16.75
N GLN A 61 21.35 25.35 17.58
CA GLN A 61 20.08 24.65 17.84
C GLN A 61 19.27 24.42 16.56
N ARG A 62 19.18 25.43 15.67
CA ARG A 62 18.49 25.28 14.38
C ARG A 62 19.17 24.25 13.47
N ASN A 63 20.50 24.25 13.39
CA ASN A 63 21.25 23.27 12.62
C ASN A 63 21.07 21.84 13.17
N ALA A 64 21.06 21.67 14.49
CA ALA A 64 20.75 20.38 15.11
C ALA A 64 19.33 19.89 14.78
N THR A 65 18.31 20.76 14.87
CA THR A 65 16.94 20.44 14.49
C THR A 65 16.82 20.10 13.00
N LEU A 66 17.48 20.85 12.11
CA LEU A 66 17.47 20.60 10.67
C LEU A 66 18.15 19.27 10.32
N ALA A 67 19.32 18.99 10.90
CA ALA A 67 20.02 17.71 10.68
C ALA A 67 19.22 16.50 11.19
N LEU A 68 18.49 16.66 12.30
CA LEU A 68 17.57 15.64 12.81
C LEU A 68 16.37 15.44 11.88
N ALA A 69 15.72 16.51 11.43
CA ALA A 69 14.60 16.44 10.50
C ALA A 69 14.99 15.83 9.14
N ASP A 70 16.16 16.18 8.62
CA ASP A 70 16.76 15.64 7.39
C ASP A 70 17.10 14.14 7.52
N ARG A 71 17.61 13.71 8.69
CA ARG A 71 17.79 12.28 9.01
C ARG A 71 16.45 11.53 9.06
N ILE A 72 15.46 12.06 9.77
CA ILE A 72 14.11 11.46 9.88
C ILE A 72 13.45 11.37 8.50
N SER A 73 13.61 12.39 7.65
CA SER A 73 13.08 12.40 6.28
C SER A 73 13.68 11.29 5.42
N ARG A 74 15.01 11.10 5.47
CA ARG A 74 15.68 9.97 4.78
C ARG A 74 15.22 8.61 5.29
N GLU A 75 15.12 8.43 6.61
CA GLU A 75 14.72 7.18 7.23
C GLU A 75 13.25 6.84 6.90
N ALA A 76 12.36 7.82 6.95
CA ALA A 76 10.96 7.68 6.56
C ALA A 76 10.81 7.35 5.06
N ASN A 77 11.56 8.02 4.17
CA ASN A 77 11.53 7.74 2.74
C ASN A 77 12.06 6.33 2.41
N ALA A 78 13.16 5.90 3.03
CA ALA A 78 13.68 4.54 2.88
C ALA A 78 12.68 3.48 3.37
N ARG A 79 12.00 3.74 4.50
CA ARG A 79 10.95 2.86 5.02
C ARG A 79 9.70 2.81 4.12
N LEU A 80 9.29 3.95 3.56
CA LEU A 80 8.20 4.00 2.56
C LEU A 80 8.54 3.20 1.31
N GLN A 81 9.77 3.31 0.80
CA GLN A 81 10.24 2.53 -0.36
C GLN A 81 10.26 1.02 -0.06
N ALA A 82 10.72 0.62 1.13
CA ALA A 82 10.70 -0.78 1.55
C ALA A 82 9.26 -1.33 1.65
N THR A 83 8.33 -0.60 2.27
CA THR A 83 6.93 -1.02 2.34
C THR A 83 6.24 -1.00 0.96
N LEU A 84 6.59 -0.08 0.05
CA LEU A 84 6.08 -0.14 -1.33
C LEU A 84 6.56 -1.40 -2.06
N ALA A 85 7.85 -1.74 -1.95
CA ALA A 85 8.38 -2.97 -2.55
C ALA A 85 7.73 -4.25 -1.99
N GLU A 86 7.55 -4.32 -0.66
CA GLU A 86 6.83 -5.41 0.02
C GLU A 86 5.39 -5.57 -0.50
N ARG A 87 4.68 -4.45 -0.76
CA ARG A 87 3.31 -4.49 -1.30
C ARG A 87 3.25 -4.75 -2.79
N ASP A 88 4.23 -4.30 -3.58
CA ASP A 88 4.32 -4.66 -5.00
C ASP A 88 4.64 -6.16 -5.17
N GLU A 89 5.43 -6.76 -4.26
CA GLU A 89 5.67 -8.21 -4.20
C GLU A 89 4.40 -8.98 -3.77
N GLU A 90 3.70 -8.53 -2.71
CA GLU A 90 2.39 -9.08 -2.29
C GLU A 90 1.37 -9.02 -3.46
N ILE A 91 1.27 -7.90 -4.15
CA ILE A 91 0.39 -7.71 -5.31
C ILE A 91 0.82 -8.60 -6.49
N ALA A 92 2.13 -8.78 -6.72
CA ALA A 92 2.64 -9.68 -7.75
C ALA A 92 2.31 -11.15 -7.45
N ALA A 93 2.47 -11.59 -6.20
CA ALA A 93 2.10 -12.93 -5.74
C ALA A 93 0.59 -13.17 -5.88
N LEU A 94 -0.25 -12.27 -5.35
CA LEU A 94 -1.71 -12.36 -5.45
C LEU A 94 -2.19 -12.35 -6.91
N ARG A 95 -1.55 -11.58 -7.81
CA ARG A 95 -1.83 -11.63 -9.25
C ARG A 95 -1.39 -12.94 -9.90
N ALA A 96 -0.26 -13.51 -9.49
CA ALA A 96 0.20 -14.81 -9.98
C ALA A 96 -0.75 -15.94 -9.57
N ASP A 97 -1.23 -15.91 -8.32
CA ASP A 97 -2.23 -16.84 -7.79
C ASP A 97 -3.58 -16.70 -8.50
N VAL A 98 -4.12 -15.47 -8.64
CA VAL A 98 -5.36 -15.24 -9.41
C VAL A 98 -5.19 -15.73 -10.85
N ALA A 99 -4.08 -15.42 -11.52
CA ALA A 99 -3.82 -15.91 -12.88
C ALA A 99 -3.64 -17.43 -12.93
N PHE A 100 -3.19 -18.08 -11.85
CA PHE A 100 -3.13 -19.54 -11.72
C PHE A 100 -4.54 -20.11 -11.59
N TYR A 101 -5.37 -19.60 -10.68
CA TYR A 101 -6.78 -20.00 -10.56
C TYR A 101 -7.57 -19.75 -11.84
N GLU A 102 -7.37 -18.62 -12.54
CA GLU A 102 -8.00 -18.36 -13.84
C GLU A 102 -7.58 -19.36 -14.93
N ARG A 103 -6.32 -19.85 -14.92
CA ARG A 103 -5.88 -20.90 -15.85
C ARG A 103 -6.54 -22.24 -15.58
N PHE A 104 -6.84 -22.57 -14.31
CA PHE A 104 -7.57 -23.80 -13.95
C PHE A 104 -9.11 -23.67 -14.06
N ALA A 105 -9.67 -22.46 -13.93
CA ALA A 105 -11.11 -22.17 -14.05
C ALA A 105 -11.53 -21.61 -15.43
N GLY A 106 -10.62 -21.64 -16.42
CA GLY A 106 -10.61 -20.78 -17.60
C GLY A 106 -11.77 -20.88 -18.61
N SER A 107 -12.76 -21.73 -18.39
CA SER A 107 -13.96 -21.85 -19.24
C SER A 107 -15.17 -21.01 -18.75
N ALA A 108 -15.25 -20.70 -17.46
CA ALA A 108 -16.44 -20.11 -16.84
C ALA A 108 -16.43 -18.57 -16.80
N GLN A 109 -15.35 -17.97 -16.30
CA GLN A 109 -15.39 -16.63 -15.68
C GLN A 109 -15.49 -15.43 -16.65
N ARG A 110 -15.29 -15.62 -17.97
CA ARG A 110 -15.36 -14.52 -18.96
C ARG A 110 -16.78 -14.07 -19.33
N ARG A 111 -17.80 -14.47 -18.57
CA ARG A 111 -19.21 -14.18 -18.87
C ARG A 111 -19.87 -13.49 -17.68
N GLY A 112 -20.70 -12.48 -17.96
CA GLY A 112 -21.36 -11.68 -16.92
C GLY A 112 -22.41 -12.44 -16.08
N LEU A 113 -22.67 -13.71 -16.36
CA LEU A 113 -23.54 -14.62 -15.60
C LEU A 113 -22.68 -15.76 -15.06
N GLY A 114 -22.82 -16.12 -13.79
CA GLY A 114 -22.07 -17.20 -13.15
C GLY A 114 -22.82 -17.88 -12.00
N VAL A 115 -22.28 -19.02 -11.56
CA VAL A 115 -22.73 -19.72 -10.35
C VAL A 115 -21.73 -19.41 -9.24
N HIS A 116 -22.16 -18.69 -8.21
CA HIS A 116 -21.30 -18.32 -7.09
C HIS A 116 -21.07 -19.49 -6.14
N ALA A 117 -22.13 -20.26 -5.85
CA ALA A 117 -22.10 -21.42 -4.99
C ALA A 117 -23.11 -22.47 -5.44
N LEU A 118 -22.81 -23.74 -5.16
CA LEU A 118 -23.75 -24.86 -5.20
C LEU A 118 -23.64 -25.58 -3.85
N VAL A 119 -24.77 -25.85 -3.20
CA VAL A 119 -24.84 -26.69 -2.01
C VAL A 119 -25.77 -27.87 -2.30
N LEU A 120 -25.40 -29.06 -1.83
CA LEU A 120 -26.16 -30.31 -1.92
C LEU A 120 -26.37 -30.89 -0.52
N GLN A 121 -27.61 -31.26 -0.21
CA GLN A 121 -28.02 -31.77 1.09
C GLN A 121 -28.77 -33.10 0.91
N PRO A 122 -28.39 -34.19 1.60
CA PRO A 122 -29.11 -35.46 1.51
C PRO A 122 -30.49 -35.33 2.17
N GLN A 123 -31.51 -35.91 1.54
CA GLN A 123 -32.88 -35.96 2.09
C GLN A 123 -33.15 -37.31 2.79
N ARG A 124 -34.40 -37.50 3.26
CA ARG A 124 -34.83 -38.73 3.95
C ARG A 124 -34.67 -40.01 3.12
N ASP A 125 -34.75 -39.91 1.79
CA ASP A 125 -34.32 -40.98 0.88
C ASP A 125 -32.84 -40.73 0.51
N PRO A 126 -31.91 -41.69 0.72
CA PRO A 126 -30.50 -41.54 0.35
C PRO A 126 -30.23 -41.27 -1.14
N GLN A 127 -31.22 -41.53 -2.02
CA GLN A 127 -31.15 -41.16 -3.43
C GLN A 127 -31.56 -39.71 -3.71
N LEU A 128 -32.33 -39.08 -2.82
CA LEU A 128 -32.86 -37.74 -3.01
C LEU A 128 -31.91 -36.71 -2.38
N TRP A 129 -31.53 -35.71 -3.16
CA TRP A 129 -30.65 -34.63 -2.74
C TRP A 129 -31.31 -33.30 -3.06
N HIS A 130 -31.50 -32.47 -2.04
CA HIS A 130 -31.92 -31.09 -2.25
C HIS A 130 -30.69 -30.26 -2.62
N PHE A 131 -30.83 -29.35 -3.59
CA PHE A 131 -29.76 -28.43 -3.98
C PHE A 131 -30.18 -26.97 -3.90
N THR A 132 -29.21 -26.13 -3.54
CA THR A 132 -29.34 -24.67 -3.57
C THR A 132 -28.18 -24.10 -4.39
N ALA A 133 -28.49 -23.46 -5.53
CA ALA A 133 -27.53 -22.83 -6.40
C ALA A 133 -27.65 -21.30 -6.32
N THR A 134 -26.62 -20.62 -5.86
CA THR A 134 -26.57 -19.15 -5.80
C THR A 134 -26.06 -18.61 -7.14
N LEU A 135 -26.96 -18.07 -7.95
CA LEU A 135 -26.62 -17.46 -9.24
C LEU A 135 -26.32 -15.97 -9.06
N THR A 136 -25.34 -15.45 -9.79
CA THR A 136 -24.91 -14.05 -9.71
C THR A 136 -24.61 -13.46 -11.09
N GLN A 137 -24.74 -12.14 -11.21
CA GLN A 137 -24.47 -11.38 -12.42
C GLN A 137 -23.35 -10.35 -12.19
N ASN A 138 -22.18 -10.60 -12.78
CA ASN A 138 -21.02 -9.73 -12.67
C ASN A 138 -21.08 -8.57 -13.69
N ILE A 139 -21.84 -7.54 -13.30
CA ILE A 139 -21.67 -6.11 -13.69
C ILE A 139 -22.20 -5.65 -15.09
N ASN A 140 -22.53 -4.35 -15.13
CA ASN A 140 -22.76 -3.48 -16.30
C ASN A 140 -23.99 -3.65 -17.21
N ARG A 141 -24.98 -4.49 -16.89
CA ARG A 141 -26.33 -4.36 -17.47
C ARG A 141 -27.41 -4.52 -16.41
N GLY A 142 -28.18 -3.47 -16.14
CA GLY A 142 -29.32 -3.47 -15.21
C GLY A 142 -30.57 -4.19 -15.77
N VAL A 143 -30.36 -5.18 -16.64
CA VAL A 143 -31.38 -5.96 -17.34
C VAL A 143 -31.57 -7.27 -16.57
N VAL A 144 -32.80 -7.78 -16.51
CA VAL A 144 -33.09 -9.09 -15.91
C VAL A 144 -32.49 -10.19 -16.78
N ASN A 145 -31.74 -11.08 -16.16
CA ASN A 145 -31.25 -12.31 -16.77
C ASN A 145 -32.19 -13.45 -16.38
N ALA A 146 -32.81 -14.05 -17.40
CA ALA A 146 -33.76 -15.14 -17.27
C ALA A 146 -33.31 -16.35 -18.09
N GLY A 147 -33.75 -17.53 -17.67
CA GLY A 147 -33.35 -18.80 -18.28
C GLY A 147 -33.75 -20.01 -17.46
N ARG A 148 -33.07 -21.14 -17.71
CA ARG A 148 -33.21 -22.37 -16.92
C ARG A 148 -31.86 -22.86 -16.40
N LEU A 149 -31.87 -23.38 -15.18
CA LEU A 149 -30.78 -24.14 -14.58
C LEU A 149 -31.03 -25.64 -14.79
N GLN A 150 -29.99 -26.36 -15.16
CA GLN A 150 -29.95 -27.81 -15.24
C GLN A 150 -28.69 -28.31 -14.50
N LEU A 151 -28.77 -29.48 -13.86
CA LEU A 151 -27.61 -30.15 -13.28
C LEU A 151 -27.24 -31.40 -14.09
N GLN A 152 -25.96 -31.62 -14.31
CA GLN A 152 -25.39 -32.90 -14.75
C GLN A 152 -24.52 -33.45 -13.61
N VAL A 153 -24.52 -34.77 -13.43
CA VAL A 153 -23.65 -35.44 -12.44
C VAL A 153 -22.73 -36.40 -13.16
N GLU A 154 -21.42 -36.24 -12.99
CA GLU A 154 -20.46 -37.23 -13.47
C GLU A 154 -20.15 -38.21 -12.34
N ALA A 155 -20.50 -39.47 -12.55
CA ALA A 155 -20.35 -40.55 -11.59
C ALA A 155 -19.42 -41.65 -12.12
N SER A 156 -18.66 -42.27 -11.23
CA SER A 156 -17.84 -43.44 -11.55
C SER A 156 -18.61 -44.73 -11.33
N ASP A 157 -18.52 -45.66 -12.28
CA ASP A 157 -18.97 -47.06 -12.11
C ASP A 157 -17.88 -47.98 -11.51
N GLY A 158 -16.69 -47.42 -11.23
CA GLY A 158 -15.50 -48.13 -10.77
C GLY A 158 -14.48 -48.46 -11.85
N ARG A 159 -14.80 -48.25 -13.14
CA ARG A 159 -13.82 -48.32 -14.26
C ARG A 159 -13.93 -47.14 -15.22
N HIS A 160 -15.12 -46.55 -15.39
CA HIS A 160 -15.36 -45.42 -16.29
C HIS A 160 -16.14 -44.30 -15.59
N LEU A 161 -16.01 -43.08 -16.10
CA LEU A 161 -16.88 -41.97 -15.76
C LEU A 161 -18.09 -41.97 -16.70
N ARG A 162 -19.29 -41.98 -16.12
CA ARG A 162 -20.57 -41.79 -16.82
C ARG A 162 -21.15 -40.44 -16.44
N ARG A 163 -21.56 -39.65 -17.42
CA ARG A 163 -22.36 -38.45 -17.20
C ARG A 163 -23.84 -38.82 -17.10
N LEU A 164 -24.50 -38.30 -16.08
CA LEU A 164 -25.94 -38.34 -15.89
C LEU A 164 -26.49 -36.96 -16.25
N GLU A 165 -27.39 -36.92 -17.24
CA GLU A 165 -28.01 -35.69 -17.73
C GLU A 165 -29.24 -35.31 -16.88
N TRP A 166 -29.60 -34.03 -16.86
CA TRP A 166 -30.69 -33.50 -16.04
C TRP A 166 -32.02 -34.29 -16.14
N PRO A 167 -32.51 -34.74 -17.33
CA PRO A 167 -33.75 -35.53 -17.41
C PRO A 167 -33.69 -36.92 -16.75
N ALA A 168 -32.50 -37.43 -16.42
CA ALA A 168 -32.31 -38.68 -15.67
C ALA A 168 -32.07 -38.45 -14.16
N LEU A 169 -31.99 -37.19 -13.74
CA LEU A 169 -31.74 -36.73 -12.37
C LEU A 169 -32.95 -35.99 -11.78
N ALA A 170 -33.76 -35.34 -12.61
CA ALA A 170 -34.91 -34.54 -12.19
C ALA A 170 -36.20 -35.36 -12.07
N ALA A 171 -37.11 -34.91 -11.22
CA ALA A 171 -38.50 -35.35 -11.29
C ALA A 171 -39.13 -34.97 -12.65
N PRO A 172 -40.07 -35.76 -13.22
CA PRO A 172 -40.63 -35.49 -14.56
C PRO A 172 -41.20 -34.08 -14.76
N ALA A 173 -41.80 -33.49 -13.72
CA ALA A 173 -42.32 -32.12 -13.74
C ALA A 173 -41.24 -31.04 -13.94
N ALA A 174 -39.98 -31.34 -13.60
CA ALA A 174 -38.84 -30.43 -13.68
C ALA A 174 -37.88 -30.73 -14.87
N ALA A 175 -38.23 -31.67 -15.75
CA ALA A 175 -37.33 -32.19 -16.80
C ALA A 175 -36.76 -31.13 -17.76
N ALA A 176 -37.42 -29.96 -17.91
CA ALA A 176 -36.92 -28.84 -18.71
C ALA A 176 -35.77 -28.03 -18.04
N GLY A 177 -35.60 -28.14 -16.72
CA GLY A 177 -34.74 -27.30 -15.89
C GLY A 177 -35.52 -26.32 -15.02
N ILE A 178 -34.94 -25.93 -13.88
CA ILE A 178 -35.55 -24.98 -12.95
C ILE A 178 -35.46 -23.56 -13.54
N PRO A 179 -36.56 -22.80 -13.67
CA PRO A 179 -36.52 -21.44 -14.19
C PRO A 179 -35.83 -20.48 -13.20
N TYR A 180 -35.10 -19.50 -13.72
CA TYR A 180 -34.55 -18.37 -12.97
C TYR A 180 -34.84 -17.05 -13.69
N ALA A 181 -34.93 -15.95 -12.93
CA ALA A 181 -35.13 -14.60 -13.45
C ALA A 181 -34.67 -13.56 -12.42
N PHE A 182 -33.48 -12.97 -12.61
CA PHE A 182 -32.89 -12.07 -11.62
C PHE A 182 -32.07 -10.91 -12.23
N LYS A 183 -31.85 -9.86 -11.43
CA LYS A 183 -31.10 -8.66 -11.84
C LYS A 183 -29.67 -8.59 -11.29
N TYR A 184 -29.44 -9.18 -10.12
CA TYR A 184 -28.15 -9.14 -9.41
C TYR A 184 -27.72 -10.54 -8.93
N PHE A 185 -28.60 -11.20 -8.18
CA PHE A 185 -28.45 -12.58 -7.73
C PHE A 185 -29.82 -13.24 -7.53
N GLN A 186 -29.85 -14.57 -7.50
CA GLN A 186 -30.98 -15.40 -7.07
C GLN A 186 -30.46 -16.73 -6.54
N GLN A 187 -31.06 -17.24 -5.46
CA GLN A 187 -30.93 -18.65 -5.10
C GLN A 187 -31.97 -19.46 -5.86
N VAL A 188 -31.52 -20.52 -6.52
CA VAL A 188 -32.33 -21.45 -7.31
C VAL A 188 -32.26 -22.80 -6.64
N GLU A 189 -33.41 -23.30 -6.22
CA GLU A 189 -33.55 -24.53 -5.44
C GLU A 189 -34.29 -25.61 -6.23
N GLY A 190 -34.06 -26.86 -5.84
CA GLY A 190 -34.74 -28.01 -6.41
C GLY A 190 -34.17 -29.32 -5.89
N ASP A 191 -34.71 -30.43 -6.39
CA ASP A 191 -34.29 -31.76 -5.96
C ASP A 191 -33.66 -32.55 -7.12
N LEU A 192 -32.72 -33.41 -6.75
CA LEU A 192 -31.94 -34.28 -7.63
C LEU A 192 -32.03 -35.72 -7.10
N VAL A 193 -32.49 -36.64 -7.95
CA VAL A 193 -32.56 -38.07 -7.68
C VAL A 193 -31.34 -38.75 -8.29
N LEU A 194 -30.45 -39.26 -7.44
CA LEU A 194 -29.27 -40.01 -7.84
C LEU A 194 -29.63 -41.50 -8.06
N PRO A 195 -29.35 -42.11 -9.23
CA PRO A 195 -29.61 -43.53 -9.46
C PRO A 195 -28.78 -44.45 -8.53
N ARG A 196 -29.38 -45.55 -8.06
CA ARG A 196 -28.73 -46.51 -7.14
C ARG A 196 -27.39 -47.01 -7.70
N GLY A 197 -26.37 -47.04 -6.85
CA GLY A 197 -25.01 -47.49 -7.20
C GLY A 197 -24.11 -46.41 -7.84
N SER A 198 -24.64 -45.24 -8.21
CA SER A 198 -23.83 -44.14 -8.72
C SER A 198 -22.86 -43.62 -7.65
N ARG A 199 -21.56 -43.49 -7.97
CA ARG A 199 -20.56 -42.83 -7.12
C ARG A 199 -20.21 -41.47 -7.72
N PRO A 200 -20.87 -40.37 -7.32
CA PRO A 200 -20.67 -39.07 -7.95
C PRO A 200 -19.28 -38.50 -7.64
N VAL A 201 -18.70 -37.85 -8.64
CA VAL A 201 -17.33 -37.29 -8.61
C VAL A 201 -17.36 -35.77 -8.74
N ARG A 202 -18.21 -35.26 -9.65
CA ARG A 202 -18.46 -33.81 -9.81
C ARG A 202 -19.89 -33.54 -10.28
N VAL A 203 -20.36 -32.33 -10.01
CA VAL A 203 -21.61 -31.77 -10.56
C VAL A 203 -21.24 -30.68 -11.55
N VAL A 204 -21.91 -30.63 -12.70
CA VAL A 204 -21.83 -29.51 -13.63
C VAL A 204 -23.16 -28.77 -13.58
N VAL A 205 -23.10 -27.50 -13.16
CA VAL A 205 -24.25 -26.59 -13.22
C VAL A 205 -24.28 -25.97 -14.61
N ARG A 206 -25.41 -26.12 -15.29
CA ARG A 206 -25.62 -25.68 -16.66
C ARG A 206 -26.70 -24.61 -16.69
N LEU A 207 -26.33 -23.38 -17.04
CA LEU A 207 -27.25 -22.26 -17.19
C LEU A 207 -27.57 -22.07 -18.67
N LEU A 208 -28.87 -22.14 -18.99
CA LEU A 208 -29.45 -21.92 -20.30
C LEU A 208 -30.19 -20.56 -20.28
N PRO A 209 -29.49 -19.43 -20.49
CA PRO A 209 -30.14 -18.12 -20.57
C PRO A 209 -31.04 -18.04 -21.80
N GLU A 210 -32.13 -17.28 -21.71
CA GLU A 210 -33.00 -16.98 -22.85
C GLU A 210 -32.25 -16.20 -23.95
N ASN A 211 -31.26 -15.40 -23.54
CA ASN A 211 -30.46 -14.54 -24.42
C ASN A 211 -28.96 -14.73 -24.12
N GLY A 212 -28.29 -15.58 -24.90
CA GLY A 212 -26.84 -15.77 -24.84
C GLY A 212 -26.38 -17.20 -25.11
N ALA A 213 -25.10 -17.47 -24.87
CA ALA A 213 -24.53 -18.82 -24.98
C ALA A 213 -24.62 -19.57 -23.63
N PRO A 214 -25.02 -20.85 -23.62
CA PRO A 214 -25.03 -21.69 -22.42
C PRO A 214 -23.72 -21.65 -21.62
N LEU A 215 -23.83 -21.45 -20.31
CA LEU A 215 -22.71 -21.53 -19.36
C LEU A 215 -22.71 -22.91 -18.70
N GLU A 216 -21.54 -23.52 -18.56
CA GLU A 216 -21.34 -24.75 -17.80
C GLU A 216 -20.21 -24.50 -16.78
N GLN A 217 -20.47 -24.80 -15.50
CA GLN A 217 -19.52 -24.60 -14.40
C GLN A 217 -19.49 -25.86 -13.53
N ALA A 218 -18.30 -26.45 -13.39
CA ALA A 218 -18.11 -27.74 -12.72
C ALA A 218 -17.59 -27.57 -11.28
N PHE A 219 -18.16 -28.34 -10.34
CA PHE A 219 -17.80 -28.36 -8.93
C PHE A 219 -17.51 -29.80 -8.47
N PRO A 220 -16.41 -30.08 -7.74
CA PRO A 220 -16.17 -31.39 -7.14
C PRO A 220 -17.30 -31.77 -6.17
N TRP A 221 -17.78 -33.02 -6.21
CA TRP A 221 -18.93 -33.44 -5.38
C TRP A 221 -18.68 -33.24 -3.88
N SER A 222 -17.47 -33.56 -3.42
CA SER A 222 -17.02 -33.37 -2.03
C SER A 222 -16.89 -31.91 -1.59
N ALA A 223 -16.92 -30.94 -2.51
CA ALA A 223 -16.85 -29.51 -2.20
C ALA A 223 -18.23 -28.83 -2.15
N VAL A 224 -19.30 -29.52 -2.59
CA VAL A 224 -20.66 -28.98 -2.64
C VAL A 224 -21.64 -29.72 -1.73
N VAL A 225 -21.35 -30.97 -1.34
CA VAL A 225 -22.11 -31.64 -0.28
C VAL A 225 -21.88 -30.91 1.04
N ALA A 226 -22.95 -30.43 1.65
CA ALA A 226 -22.89 -29.89 3.00
C ALA A 226 -22.44 -30.99 3.97
N PRO A 227 -21.53 -30.71 4.93
CA PRO A 227 -21.29 -31.64 6.02
C PRO A 227 -22.62 -31.91 6.72
N ALA A 228 -22.96 -33.18 6.93
CA ALA A 228 -24.18 -33.55 7.65
C ALA A 228 -24.13 -32.90 9.03
N GLN A 229 -25.05 -31.97 9.29
CA GLN A 229 -25.12 -31.30 10.59
C GLN A 229 -25.52 -32.35 11.63
N SER A 230 -24.54 -32.77 12.43
CA SER A 230 -24.79 -33.45 13.69
C SER A 230 -25.61 -32.50 14.55
N GLY A 231 -26.89 -32.81 14.74
CA GLY A 231 -27.72 -32.06 15.68
C GLY A 231 -27.13 -32.21 17.08
N GLU A 232 -26.73 -31.11 17.67
CA GLU A 232 -26.56 -31.01 19.11
C GLU A 232 -27.96 -30.77 19.70
N GLU A 233 -28.46 -31.74 20.47
CA GLU A 233 -29.61 -31.61 21.38
C GLU A 233 -29.15 -31.10 22.76
#